data_AF-A0A8J2HIC1-F1
#
_entry.id   AF-A0A8J2HIC1-F1
#
_cell.length_a   1.000
_cell.length_b   1.000
_cell.length_c   1.000
_cell.angle_alpha   90.00
_cell.angle_beta   90.00
_cell.angle_gamma   90.00
#
_symmetry.space_group_name_H-M   'P 1'
#
loop_
_entity.id
_entity.type
_entity.pdbx_description
1 polymer ?
#
loop_
_entity_poly.entity_id
_entity_poly.type
_entity_poly.pdbx_seq_one_letter_code
_entity_poly.pdbx_strand_id
1 'polypeptide(L)'
;MCDIHCRCHALYIYIYRVDIFLFLNAHINVFSFVSSHIHQKNNNLPVIKMLNSTNSFVTFGIIIFIINYAKSHCVEQTACTCLRDDKRGYDLRPLADQGPFHNKKNNFTFQPCKNVDLTFKNSNDSDCQVSSICLLSGSNRSISLGKAEDSIWSSPLNNKNGVHLVFHHENYMTKIKLECCHGCVTTLVDQNSTDTEYNLTLISESNCLVTMRRGLSTGSILVILLFVFTGIYFASGALALRFLRGAVGLELIPNYEFWSDLPGLVRDGVTFTLSGCSPVSYERI
;
A
#
# COMPACT_ATOMS: atom_id res chain seq x y z
N MET A 1 -17.62 25.17 10.30
CA MET A 1 -16.58 25.00 11.34
C MET A 1 -17.20 24.14 12.44
N CYS A 2 -17.21 22.81 12.26
CA CYS A 2 -17.74 21.84 13.23
C CYS A 2 -16.78 20.64 13.28
N ASP A 3 -15.90 20.70 14.27
CA ASP A 3 -15.59 19.62 15.22
C ASP A 3 -15.42 18.18 14.68
N ILE A 4 -14.45 18.00 13.79
CA ILE A 4 -13.90 16.68 13.41
C ILE A 4 -12.98 16.12 14.51
N HIS A 5 -12.51 16.97 15.44
CA HIS A 5 -11.51 16.56 16.41
C HIS A 5 -12.09 15.79 17.61
N CYS A 6 -13.35 16.05 17.99
CA CYS A 6 -13.91 15.41 19.19
C CYS A 6 -14.42 13.97 18.98
N ARG A 7 -14.75 13.53 17.74
CA ARG A 7 -15.32 12.19 17.49
C ARG A 7 -14.32 11.08 17.16
N CYS A 8 -13.15 11.40 16.61
CA CYS A 8 -12.07 10.41 16.45
C CYS A 8 -11.49 9.97 17.81
N HIS A 9 -11.47 10.86 18.80
CA HIS A 9 -10.99 10.53 20.14
C HIS A 9 -11.95 9.56 20.87
N ALA A 10 -13.26 9.66 20.62
CA ALA A 10 -14.25 8.76 21.21
C ALA A 10 -14.14 7.32 20.66
N LEU A 11 -13.92 7.15 19.35
CA LEU A 11 -13.71 5.84 18.72
C LEU A 11 -12.37 5.22 19.12
N TYR A 12 -11.31 6.03 19.21
CA TYR A 12 -10.01 5.57 19.71
C TYR A 12 -10.10 5.12 21.18
N ILE A 13 -10.79 5.87 22.04
CA ILE A 13 -10.99 5.48 23.45
C ILE A 13 -11.91 4.25 23.58
N TYR A 14 -12.93 4.09 22.74
CA TYR A 14 -13.84 2.93 22.81
C TYR A 14 -13.16 1.63 22.36
N ILE A 15 -12.36 1.68 21.29
CA ILE A 15 -11.56 0.53 20.82
C ILE A 15 -10.51 0.15 21.89
N TYR A 16 -9.74 1.12 22.39
CA TYR A 16 -8.73 0.85 23.43
C TYR A 16 -9.32 0.40 24.77
N ARG A 17 -10.50 0.91 25.19
CA ARG A 17 -11.16 0.45 26.43
C ARG A 17 -11.69 -0.97 26.30
N VAL A 18 -12.27 -1.34 25.16
CA VAL A 18 -12.81 -2.68 24.95
C VAL A 18 -11.65 -3.69 24.79
N ASP A 19 -10.57 -3.31 24.11
CA ASP A 19 -9.38 -4.15 23.95
C ASP A 19 -8.67 -4.40 25.28
N ILE A 20 -8.44 -3.38 26.13
CA ILE A 20 -7.76 -3.55 27.42
C ILE A 20 -8.62 -4.33 28.43
N PHE A 21 -9.95 -4.15 28.44
CA PHE A 21 -10.83 -4.85 29.38
C PHE A 21 -11.03 -6.32 28.99
N LEU A 22 -11.00 -6.65 27.69
CA LEU A 22 -10.94 -8.02 27.19
C LEU A 22 -9.55 -8.64 27.40
N PHE A 23 -8.46 -7.88 27.20
CA PHE A 23 -7.09 -8.35 27.45
C PHE A 23 -6.83 -8.69 28.92
N LEU A 24 -7.21 -7.84 29.86
CA LEU A 24 -6.98 -8.06 31.30
C LEU A 24 -7.82 -9.23 31.84
N ASN A 25 -9.08 -9.36 31.42
CA ASN A 25 -9.91 -10.49 31.86
C ASN A 25 -9.51 -11.83 31.23
N ALA A 26 -8.97 -11.83 30.00
CA ALA A 26 -8.45 -13.05 29.38
C ALA A 26 -7.08 -13.47 29.97
N HIS A 27 -6.17 -12.52 30.25
CA HIS A 27 -4.85 -12.84 30.80
C HIS A 27 -4.91 -13.30 32.26
N ILE A 28 -5.77 -12.69 33.10
CA ILE A 28 -5.90 -13.06 34.52
C ILE A 28 -6.49 -14.47 34.68
N ASN A 29 -7.48 -14.84 33.85
CA ASN A 29 -8.08 -16.18 33.90
C ASN A 29 -7.16 -17.28 33.33
N VAL A 30 -6.37 -16.98 32.30
CA VAL A 30 -5.44 -17.97 31.70
C VAL A 30 -4.20 -18.18 32.57
N PHE A 31 -3.60 -17.12 33.14
CA PHE A 31 -2.43 -17.28 34.03
C PHE A 31 -2.79 -17.86 35.41
N SER A 32 -3.94 -17.48 35.98
CA SER A 32 -4.38 -18.04 37.27
C SER A 32 -4.73 -19.54 37.16
N PHE A 33 -5.18 -20.01 36.00
CA PHE A 33 -5.56 -21.41 35.80
C PHE A 33 -4.36 -22.29 35.43
N VAL A 34 -3.37 -21.76 34.69
CA VAL A 34 -2.14 -22.49 34.36
C VAL A 34 -1.21 -22.62 35.57
N SER A 35 -1.18 -21.64 36.48
CA SER A 35 -0.33 -21.70 37.67
C SER A 35 -0.86 -22.66 38.76
N SER A 36 -2.18 -22.83 38.90
CA SER A 36 -2.75 -23.68 39.96
C SER A 36 -2.78 -25.18 39.63
N HIS A 37 -2.42 -25.60 38.42
CA HIS A 37 -2.50 -27.01 38.00
C HIS A 37 -1.19 -27.65 37.54
N ILE A 38 -0.08 -26.92 37.52
CA ILE A 38 1.25 -27.52 37.26
C ILE A 38 1.75 -28.36 38.47
N HIS A 39 1.16 -28.22 39.66
CA HIS A 39 1.64 -28.92 40.86
C HIS A 39 0.99 -30.29 41.15
N GLN A 40 0.06 -30.79 40.33
CA GLN A 40 -0.64 -32.02 40.69
C GLN A 40 -1.15 -32.85 39.50
N LYS A 41 -0.22 -33.45 38.74
CA LYS A 41 -0.33 -34.87 38.33
C LYS A 41 0.91 -35.31 37.58
N ASN A 42 1.78 -35.98 38.33
CA ASN A 42 2.74 -36.91 37.77
C ASN A 42 2.01 -38.23 37.46
N ASN A 43 2.43 -38.88 36.38
CA ASN A 43 2.22 -40.28 35.99
C ASN A 43 0.98 -40.63 35.13
N ASN A 44 1.31 -40.96 33.87
CA ASN A 44 0.60 -41.81 32.89
C ASN A 44 -0.71 -41.32 32.27
N LEU A 45 -0.64 -40.85 31.02
CA LEU A 45 -1.52 -41.26 29.90
C LEU A 45 -0.90 -40.82 28.56
N PRO A 46 -1.19 -41.50 27.43
CA PRO A 46 -0.36 -41.51 26.24
C PRO A 46 -0.54 -40.23 25.42
N VAL A 47 0.59 -39.70 24.97
CA VAL A 47 0.72 -38.70 23.92
C VAL A 47 0.23 -39.30 22.60
N ILE A 48 -1.08 -39.50 22.46
CA ILE A 48 -1.70 -39.93 21.20
C ILE A 48 -1.84 -38.69 20.33
N LYS A 49 -0.92 -38.61 19.37
CA LYS A 49 -1.16 -38.16 17.99
C LYS A 49 -2.07 -36.93 17.88
N MET A 50 -1.59 -35.79 18.36
CA MET A 50 -2.06 -34.53 17.80
C MET A 50 -1.54 -34.42 16.38
N LEU A 51 -2.49 -34.64 15.45
CA LEU A 51 -2.58 -34.10 14.10
C LEU A 51 -1.24 -33.74 13.45
N ASN A 52 -0.88 -34.48 12.42
CA ASN A 52 -0.19 -34.10 11.16
C ASN A 52 0.14 -32.59 10.97
N SER A 53 0.90 -32.02 11.91
CA SER A 53 1.19 -30.59 12.04
C SER A 53 2.30 -30.15 11.10
N THR A 54 3.09 -31.11 10.59
CA THR A 54 4.14 -30.86 9.61
C THR A 54 3.56 -30.32 8.30
N ASN A 55 2.42 -30.82 7.82
CA ASN A 55 1.84 -30.33 6.56
C ASN A 55 1.27 -28.90 6.64
N SER A 56 0.71 -28.47 7.79
CA SER A 56 0.15 -27.13 7.93
C SER A 56 1.22 -26.04 8.15
N PHE A 57 2.33 -26.37 8.82
CA PHE A 57 3.46 -25.46 8.98
C PHE A 57 4.29 -25.37 7.69
N VAL A 58 4.42 -26.49 6.97
CA VAL A 58 5.10 -26.53 5.67
C VAL A 58 4.29 -25.77 4.61
N THR A 59 2.95 -25.85 4.59
CA THR A 59 2.14 -25.05 3.66
C THR A 59 2.19 -23.55 3.98
N PHE A 60 2.15 -23.15 5.26
CA PHE A 60 2.36 -21.74 5.64
C PHE A 60 3.77 -21.24 5.28
N GLY A 61 4.79 -22.07 5.48
CA GLY A 61 6.16 -21.78 5.08
C GLY A 61 6.32 -21.62 3.57
N ILE A 62 5.69 -22.49 2.77
CA ILE A 62 5.72 -22.44 1.30
C ILE A 62 4.96 -21.22 0.77
N ILE A 63 3.83 -20.83 1.36
CA ILE A 63 3.10 -19.62 0.97
C ILE A 63 3.94 -18.36 1.25
N ILE A 64 4.62 -18.30 2.40
CA ILE A 64 5.56 -17.20 2.70
C ILE A 64 6.76 -17.22 1.73
N PHE A 65 7.26 -18.40 1.36
CA PHE A 65 8.37 -18.53 0.39
C PHE A 65 7.96 -18.09 -1.03
N ILE A 66 6.73 -18.41 -1.47
CA ILE A 66 6.20 -18.01 -2.79
C ILE A 66 5.94 -16.50 -2.85
N ILE A 67 5.47 -15.87 -1.76
CA ILE A 67 5.33 -14.40 -1.69
C ILE A 67 6.70 -13.70 -1.81
N ASN A 68 7.77 -14.32 -1.33
CA ASN A 68 9.13 -13.78 -1.43
C ASN A 68 9.82 -14.06 -2.78
N TYR A 69 9.27 -14.94 -3.63
CA TYR A 69 9.93 -15.35 -4.88
C TYR A 69 9.48 -14.58 -6.14
N ALA A 70 8.59 -13.59 -6.02
CA ALA A 70 8.08 -12.87 -7.18
C ALA A 70 8.69 -11.47 -7.36
N LYS A 71 9.41 -11.35 -8.48
CA LYS A 71 9.79 -10.16 -9.29
C LYS A 71 11.04 -9.38 -8.91
N SER A 72 12.04 -9.51 -9.79
CA SER A 72 13.20 -8.62 -9.93
C SER A 72 12.99 -7.50 -10.95
N HIS A 73 11.91 -6.73 -10.81
CA HIS A 73 11.61 -5.59 -11.69
C HIS A 73 11.13 -4.43 -10.82
N CYS A 74 11.33 -3.17 -11.25
CA CYS A 74 10.78 -2.04 -10.51
C CYS A 74 9.28 -2.27 -10.29
N VAL A 75 8.91 -2.57 -9.04
CA VAL A 75 7.50 -2.75 -8.67
C VAL A 75 6.96 -1.34 -8.51
N GLU A 76 6.30 -0.87 -9.56
CA GLU A 76 5.60 0.40 -9.58
C GLU A 76 4.69 0.48 -8.36
N GLN A 77 5.02 1.39 -7.43
CA GLN A 77 4.14 1.68 -6.29
C GLN A 77 3.27 2.89 -6.59
N THR A 78 3.80 3.88 -7.32
CA THR A 78 3.14 5.10 -7.81
C THR A 78 3.96 5.67 -8.98
N ALA A 79 3.39 6.59 -9.76
CA ALA A 79 4.10 7.37 -10.80
C ALA A 79 5.38 8.07 -10.29
N CYS A 80 5.53 8.25 -8.98
CA CYS A 80 6.64 8.98 -8.35
C CYS A 80 7.81 8.14 -7.85
N THR A 81 7.59 6.85 -7.62
CA THR A 81 8.53 6.03 -6.85
C THR A 81 8.77 4.70 -7.53
N CYS A 82 10.02 4.48 -7.91
CA CYS A 82 10.51 3.21 -8.44
C CYS A 82 11.34 2.54 -7.35
N LEU A 83 10.91 1.40 -6.83
CA LEU A 83 11.74 0.63 -5.90
C LEU A 83 12.28 -0.63 -6.57
N ARG A 84 13.58 -0.85 -6.39
CA ARG A 84 14.30 -2.04 -6.78
C ARG A 84 14.47 -3.00 -5.59
N ASP A 85 14.76 -4.26 -5.88
CA ASP A 85 14.79 -5.35 -4.89
C ASP A 85 15.84 -5.15 -3.79
N ASP A 86 16.88 -4.39 -4.08
CA ASP A 86 17.97 -4.06 -3.15
C ASP A 86 17.61 -2.94 -2.15
N LYS A 87 16.32 -2.64 -1.98
CA LYS A 87 15.78 -1.58 -1.10
C LYS A 87 16.29 -0.17 -1.49
N ARG A 88 16.85 -0.03 -2.68
CA ARG A 88 17.21 1.26 -3.27
C ARG A 88 16.23 1.60 -4.38
N GLY A 89 16.04 2.88 -4.63
CA GLY A 89 15.06 3.33 -5.60
C GLY A 89 15.21 4.79 -5.98
N TYR A 90 14.30 5.25 -6.81
CA TYR A 90 14.20 6.64 -7.26
C TYR A 90 12.97 7.27 -6.63
N ASP A 91 13.13 8.47 -6.07
CA ASP A 91 12.08 9.23 -5.41
C ASP A 91 11.89 10.59 -6.08
N LEU A 92 10.84 10.73 -6.89
CA LEU A 92 10.52 11.99 -7.56
C LEU A 92 9.61 12.90 -6.72
N ARG A 93 9.18 12.48 -5.51
CA ARG A 93 8.30 13.29 -4.65
C ARG A 93 8.88 14.67 -4.32
N PRO A 94 10.18 14.84 -4.03
CA PRO A 94 10.75 16.17 -3.81
C PRO A 94 10.61 17.10 -5.02
N LEU A 95 10.60 16.53 -6.23
CA LEU A 95 10.41 17.28 -7.48
C LEU A 95 8.94 17.60 -7.77
N ALA A 96 8.02 16.79 -7.24
CA ALA A 96 6.58 17.02 -7.38
C ALA A 96 6.12 18.36 -6.77
N ASP A 97 6.81 18.83 -5.73
CA ASP A 97 6.48 20.08 -5.05
C ASP A 97 7.30 21.28 -5.57
N GLN A 98 8.36 21.03 -6.36
CA GLN A 98 9.22 22.06 -6.95
C GLN A 98 8.84 22.43 -8.39
N GLY A 99 8.14 21.53 -9.10
CA GLY A 99 7.67 21.77 -10.46
C GLY A 99 6.58 22.85 -10.57
N PRO A 100 6.16 23.19 -11.79
CA PRO A 100 6.52 22.55 -13.05
C PRO A 100 7.89 23.00 -13.60
N PHE A 101 8.59 22.09 -14.27
CA PHE A 101 9.90 22.36 -14.87
C PHE A 101 9.76 22.67 -16.36
N HIS A 102 10.38 23.76 -16.78
CA HIS A 102 10.41 24.18 -18.17
C HIS A 102 11.78 23.92 -18.79
N ASN A 103 11.81 23.56 -20.08
CA ASN A 103 13.07 23.51 -20.80
C ASN A 103 13.56 24.91 -21.19
N LYS A 104 14.82 25.01 -21.66
CA LYS A 104 15.43 26.30 -22.06
C LYS A 104 14.65 27.06 -23.14
N LYS A 105 13.97 26.35 -24.04
CA LYS A 105 13.14 26.96 -25.11
C LYS A 105 11.73 27.33 -24.63
N ASN A 106 11.38 26.98 -23.38
CA ASN A 106 10.06 27.15 -22.78
C ASN A 106 8.91 26.57 -23.62
N ASN A 107 9.19 25.51 -24.38
CA ASN A 107 8.20 24.80 -25.17
C ASN A 107 7.80 23.46 -24.52
N PHE A 108 8.66 22.85 -23.71
CA PHE A 108 8.29 21.68 -22.91
C PHE A 108 8.11 22.08 -21.45
N THR A 109 7.01 21.63 -20.87
CA THR A 109 6.70 21.76 -19.45
C THR A 109 6.43 20.39 -18.86
N PHE A 110 7.09 20.07 -17.76
CA PHE A 110 6.96 18.80 -17.06
C PHE A 110 6.68 18.99 -15.58
N GLN A 111 5.56 18.47 -15.11
CA GLN A 111 5.19 18.34 -13.71
C GLN A 111 5.33 16.88 -13.28
N PRO A 112 6.33 16.53 -12.46
CA PRO A 112 6.42 15.19 -11.93
C PRO A 112 5.20 14.85 -11.06
N CYS A 113 4.82 13.57 -11.05
CA CYS A 113 3.93 12.96 -10.05
C CYS A 113 2.46 13.36 -10.01
N LYS A 114 2.09 14.52 -10.52
CA LYS A 114 0.76 15.10 -10.36
C LYS A 114 0.31 15.68 -11.69
N ASN A 115 -0.98 15.59 -11.97
CA ASN A 115 -1.58 16.32 -13.08
C ASN A 115 -1.94 17.71 -12.59
N VAL A 116 -1.46 18.73 -13.28
CA VAL A 116 -1.72 20.14 -12.96
C VAL A 116 -2.09 20.88 -14.22
N ASP A 117 -2.54 22.13 -14.06
CA ASP A 117 -2.77 23.03 -15.17
C ASP A 117 -1.42 23.52 -15.73
N LEU A 118 -1.08 23.00 -16.91
CA LEU A 118 0.13 23.33 -17.67
C LEU A 118 -0.19 24.21 -18.89
N THR A 119 -1.34 24.88 -18.90
CA THR A 119 -1.74 25.75 -20.01
C THR A 119 -0.75 26.90 -20.20
N PHE A 120 -0.39 27.14 -21.46
CA PHE A 120 0.47 28.26 -21.83
C PHE A 120 -0.40 29.50 -22.06
N LYS A 121 -0.07 30.63 -21.42
CA LYS A 121 -0.82 31.90 -21.57
C LYS A 121 -0.97 32.38 -23.03
N ASN A 122 -0.07 31.95 -23.90
CA ASN A 122 -0.04 32.32 -25.32
C ASN A 122 -0.81 31.32 -26.21
N SER A 123 -1.38 30.27 -25.63
CA SER A 123 -2.20 29.28 -26.32
C SER A 123 -3.67 29.49 -25.98
N ASN A 124 -4.53 29.33 -26.98
CA ASN A 124 -5.98 29.37 -26.81
C ASN A 124 -6.58 27.98 -26.53
N ASP A 125 -5.74 26.98 -26.33
CA ASP A 125 -6.12 25.57 -26.21
C ASP A 125 -6.07 25.13 -24.73
N SER A 126 -7.03 24.29 -24.34
CA SER A 126 -7.18 23.74 -23.00
C SER A 126 -6.59 22.34 -22.85
N ASP A 127 -5.95 21.80 -23.88
CA ASP A 127 -5.44 20.42 -23.91
C ASP A 127 -4.53 20.08 -22.72
N CYS A 128 -3.80 21.07 -22.18
CA CYS A 128 -2.89 20.89 -21.05
C CYS A 128 -3.44 21.29 -19.68
N GLN A 129 -4.76 21.41 -19.52
CA GLN A 129 -5.39 21.80 -18.25
C GLN A 129 -5.21 20.75 -17.14
N VAL A 130 -5.10 19.47 -17.49
CA VAL A 130 -4.92 18.36 -16.53
C VAL A 130 -3.91 17.38 -17.10
N SER A 131 -2.64 17.79 -17.12
CA SER A 131 -1.54 17.00 -17.70
C SER A 131 -0.31 17.01 -16.79
N SER A 132 0.54 16.01 -16.97
CA SER A 132 1.85 15.90 -16.31
C SER A 132 2.94 16.44 -17.24
N ILE A 133 2.76 16.30 -18.54
CA ILE A 133 3.69 16.82 -19.54
C ILE A 133 2.95 17.49 -20.70
N CYS A 134 3.46 18.64 -21.13
CA CYS A 134 2.85 19.44 -22.20
C CYS A 134 3.91 20.05 -23.12
N LEU A 135 3.57 20.16 -24.40
CA LEU A 135 4.36 20.79 -25.45
C LEU A 135 3.63 21.99 -26.04
N LEU A 136 4.30 23.13 -26.12
CA LEU A 136 3.90 24.26 -26.94
C LEU A 136 4.53 24.12 -28.33
N SER A 137 3.70 23.75 -29.31
CA SER A 137 4.13 23.72 -30.70
C SER A 137 4.29 25.15 -31.25
N GLY A 138 5.14 25.33 -32.26
CA GLY A 138 5.43 26.64 -32.87
C GLY A 138 4.22 27.38 -33.46
N SER A 139 3.08 26.70 -33.61
CA SER A 139 1.78 27.27 -34.00
C SER A 139 0.97 27.84 -32.83
N ASN A 140 1.58 28.05 -31.64
CA ASN A 140 0.92 28.40 -30.38
C ASN A 140 -0.16 27.41 -29.94
N ARG A 141 -0.08 26.16 -30.41
CA ARG A 141 -0.95 25.07 -30.01
C ARG A 141 -0.30 24.29 -28.86
N SER A 142 -1.01 24.14 -27.75
CA SER A 142 -0.60 23.23 -26.68
C SER A 142 -1.00 21.80 -27.03
N ILE A 143 -0.11 20.85 -26.77
CA ILE A 143 -0.34 19.42 -26.97
C ILE A 143 -0.01 18.71 -25.67
N SER A 144 -0.98 18.00 -25.11
CA SER A 144 -0.80 17.12 -23.96
C SER A 144 0.01 15.90 -24.38
N LEU A 145 1.16 15.69 -23.74
CA LEU A 145 2.05 14.57 -24.04
C LEU A 145 1.90 13.39 -23.06
N GLY A 146 1.02 13.54 -22.06
CA GLY A 146 0.80 12.51 -21.05
C GLY A 146 0.35 13.03 -19.69
N LYS A 147 -0.36 12.17 -18.98
CA LYS A 147 -0.72 12.32 -17.58
C LYS A 147 0.18 11.47 -16.69
N ALA A 148 0.15 11.72 -15.38
CA ALA A 148 0.99 11.02 -14.42
C ALA A 148 0.71 9.50 -14.41
N GLU A 149 -0.54 9.10 -14.61
CA GLU A 149 -0.98 7.72 -14.74
C GLU A 149 -0.49 7.00 -16.00
N ASP A 150 -0.09 7.74 -17.04
CA ASP A 150 0.41 7.16 -18.30
C ASP A 150 1.91 6.81 -18.22
N SER A 151 2.55 7.10 -17.08
CA SER A 151 3.98 6.98 -16.90
C SER A 151 4.40 5.57 -16.50
N ILE A 152 5.36 5.00 -17.23
CA ILE A 152 5.90 3.67 -17.00
C ILE A 152 7.41 3.78 -16.78
N TRP A 153 7.89 3.16 -15.70
CA TRP A 153 9.32 3.10 -15.41
C TRP A 153 10.00 2.04 -16.28
N SER A 154 10.95 2.47 -17.09
CA SER A 154 11.78 1.59 -17.92
C SER A 154 13.24 1.70 -17.52
N SER A 155 13.81 0.59 -17.05
CA SER A 155 15.26 0.44 -16.84
C SER A 155 15.79 -0.58 -17.84
N PRO A 156 16.62 -0.19 -18.82
CA PRO A 156 17.24 -1.13 -19.74
C PRO A 156 18.06 -2.16 -18.96
N LEU A 157 17.98 -3.44 -19.36
CA LEU A 157 18.67 -4.59 -18.77
C LEU A 157 20.18 -4.38 -18.55
N ASN A 158 20.78 -3.50 -19.36
CA ASN A 158 22.17 -3.07 -19.24
C ASN A 158 22.20 -1.70 -18.58
N ASN A 159 22.52 -1.68 -17.29
CA ASN A 159 22.63 -0.54 -16.33
C ASN A 159 23.47 0.69 -16.80
N LYS A 160 23.88 0.75 -18.07
CA LYS A 160 24.67 1.82 -18.71
C LYS A 160 23.82 2.97 -19.25
N ASN A 161 22.52 2.76 -19.52
CA ASN A 161 21.69 3.77 -20.21
C ASN A 161 20.85 4.66 -19.27
N GLY A 162 20.89 4.41 -17.95
CA GLY A 162 20.11 5.16 -16.96
C GLY A 162 18.67 4.67 -16.83
N VAL A 163 17.89 5.34 -15.98
CA VAL A 163 16.46 5.03 -15.77
C VAL A 163 15.61 6.02 -16.56
N HIS A 164 14.58 5.50 -17.22
CA HIS A 164 13.67 6.26 -18.05
C HIS A 164 12.26 6.21 -17.47
N LEU A 165 11.58 7.35 -17.52
CA LEU A 165 10.14 7.46 -17.35
C LEU A 165 9.52 7.61 -18.74
N VAL A 166 8.68 6.67 -19.13
CA VAL A 166 8.09 6.60 -20.48
C VAL A 166 6.59 6.88 -20.38
N PHE A 167 6.13 7.91 -21.06
CA PHE A 167 4.71 8.25 -21.16
C PHE A 167 4.18 7.77 -22.50
N HIS A 168 3.12 6.98 -22.45
CA HIS A 168 2.36 6.55 -23.62
C HIS A 168 1.02 7.27 -23.60
N HIS A 169 0.87 8.31 -24.41
CA HIS A 169 -0.35 9.11 -24.44
C HIS A 169 -0.84 9.28 -25.87
N GLU A 170 -2.00 8.70 -26.19
CA GLU A 170 -2.56 8.65 -27.54
C GLU A 170 -1.54 8.13 -28.57
N ASN A 171 -1.09 8.99 -29.48
CA ASN A 171 -0.09 8.68 -30.52
C ASN A 171 1.32 9.18 -30.17
N TYR A 172 1.50 9.75 -28.98
CA TYR A 172 2.74 10.36 -28.54
C TYR A 172 3.47 9.47 -27.53
N MET A 173 4.78 9.42 -27.69
CA MET A 173 5.71 8.68 -26.86
C MET A 173 6.71 9.66 -26.26
N THR A 174 6.66 9.87 -24.94
CA THR A 174 7.63 10.76 -24.28
C THR A 174 8.55 9.98 -23.36
N LYS A 175 9.84 9.99 -23.65
CA LYS A 175 10.88 9.34 -22.86
C LYS A 175 11.66 10.39 -22.08
N ILE A 176 11.55 10.37 -20.75
CA ILE A 176 12.30 11.23 -19.85
C ILE A 176 13.43 10.41 -19.22
N LYS A 177 14.67 10.67 -19.61
CA LYS A 177 15.86 10.12 -18.97
C LYS A 177 16.11 10.85 -17.65
N LEU A 178 16.25 10.11 -16.56
CA LEU A 178 16.62 10.65 -15.26
C LEU A 178 18.14 10.64 -15.09
N GLU A 179 18.73 11.82 -14.90
CA GLU A 179 20.15 12.00 -14.67
C GLU A 179 20.39 12.57 -13.27
N CYS A 180 21.22 11.86 -12.49
CA CYS A 180 21.60 12.22 -11.14
C CYS A 180 22.74 13.24 -11.16
N CYS A 181 22.60 14.29 -10.38
CA CYS A 181 23.62 15.32 -10.25
C CYS A 181 23.54 15.96 -8.85
N HIS A 182 24.67 16.05 -8.15
CA HIS A 182 24.72 16.59 -6.78
C HIS A 182 24.94 18.10 -6.80
N GLY A 183 24.12 18.87 -6.08
CA GLY A 183 24.29 20.32 -5.93
C GLY A 183 24.03 21.15 -7.19
N CYS A 184 23.31 20.61 -8.18
CA CYS A 184 22.87 21.35 -9.35
C CYS A 184 21.40 21.72 -9.28
N VAL A 185 21.03 22.74 -10.06
CA VAL A 185 19.64 23.15 -10.23
C VAL A 185 18.93 22.12 -11.10
N THR A 186 17.67 21.81 -10.75
CA THR A 186 16.84 20.92 -11.57
C THR A 186 16.61 21.54 -12.95
N THR A 187 17.01 20.83 -14.00
CA THR A 187 16.85 21.30 -15.39
C THR A 187 16.22 20.24 -16.28
N LEU A 188 15.31 20.68 -17.14
CA LEU A 188 14.73 19.87 -18.21
C LEU A 188 15.41 20.22 -19.53
N VAL A 189 15.93 19.21 -20.22
CA VAL A 189 16.63 19.36 -21.50
C VAL A 189 15.94 18.52 -22.57
N ASP A 190 15.58 19.14 -23.68
CA ASP A 190 15.13 18.44 -24.88
C ASP A 190 16.31 17.89 -25.68
N GLN A 191 16.21 16.64 -26.13
CA GLN A 191 17.13 16.01 -27.08
C GLN A 191 16.45 15.90 -28.46
N ASN A 192 17.08 15.16 -29.39
CA ASN A 192 16.50 14.85 -30.70
C ASN A 192 15.12 14.20 -30.52
N SER A 193 14.10 15.00 -30.81
CA SER A 193 12.68 14.63 -30.74
C SER A 193 12.10 14.67 -32.14
N THR A 194 11.22 13.73 -32.44
CA THR A 194 10.44 13.69 -33.68
C THR A 194 9.03 14.20 -33.42
N ASP A 195 8.16 14.20 -34.42
CA ASP A 195 6.77 14.65 -34.28
C ASP A 195 5.91 13.75 -33.37
N THR A 196 6.36 12.51 -33.10
CA THR A 196 5.63 11.53 -32.28
C THR A 196 6.44 10.98 -31.10
N GLU A 197 7.77 11.09 -31.13
CA GLU A 197 8.65 10.59 -30.09
C GLU A 197 9.50 11.73 -29.50
N TYR A 198 9.24 12.06 -28.24
CA TYR A 198 9.90 13.13 -27.52
C TYR A 198 10.93 12.57 -26.54
N ASN A 199 12.18 12.99 -26.69
CA ASN A 199 13.27 12.56 -25.81
C ASN A 199 13.69 13.73 -24.93
N LEU A 200 13.41 13.63 -23.63
CA LEU A 200 13.76 14.63 -22.64
C LEU A 200 14.75 14.06 -21.63
N THR A 201 15.55 14.91 -21.02
CA THR A 201 16.45 14.57 -19.91
C THR A 201 16.18 15.49 -18.74
N LEU A 202 15.86 14.91 -17.60
CA LEU A 202 15.70 15.62 -16.34
C LEU A 202 16.97 15.43 -15.52
N ILE A 203 17.65 16.53 -15.23
CA ILE A 203 18.85 16.54 -14.39
C ILE A 203 18.46 17.09 -13.03
N SER A 204 18.69 16.32 -11.95
CA SER A 204 18.39 16.75 -10.58
C SER A 204 19.13 15.91 -9.54
N GLU A 205 19.29 16.45 -8.34
CA GLU A 205 19.78 15.71 -7.17
C GLU A 205 18.78 14.64 -6.71
N SER A 206 17.48 14.89 -6.88
CA SER A 206 16.44 13.92 -6.51
C SER A 206 16.37 12.71 -7.44
N ASN A 207 17.05 12.75 -8.59
CA ASN A 207 17.17 11.61 -9.51
C ASN A 207 18.25 10.61 -9.08
N CYS A 208 18.98 10.91 -8.00
CA CYS A 208 19.97 10.00 -7.45
C CYS A 208 19.31 8.82 -6.72
N LEU A 209 20.01 7.69 -6.73
CA LEU A 209 19.50 6.47 -6.10
C LEU A 209 19.50 6.62 -4.57
N VAL A 210 18.33 6.50 -3.96
CA VAL A 210 18.16 6.62 -2.50
C VAL A 210 17.80 5.27 -1.87
N THR A 211 18.22 5.06 -0.63
CA THR A 211 17.81 3.89 0.16
C THR A 211 16.44 4.14 0.76
N MET A 212 15.44 3.36 0.34
CA MET A 212 14.07 3.50 0.84
C MET A 212 13.78 2.47 1.93
N ARG A 213 13.31 2.94 3.08
CA ARG A 213 12.77 2.05 4.11
C ARG A 213 11.31 1.76 3.79
N ARG A 214 11.02 0.56 3.27
CA ARG A 214 9.65 0.04 3.22
C ARG A 214 9.25 -0.42 4.62
N GLY A 215 8.27 0.26 5.21
CA GLY A 215 7.42 -0.31 6.26
C GLY A 215 6.20 -0.94 5.60
N LEU A 216 5.65 -2.01 6.18
CA LEU A 216 4.30 -2.44 5.81
C LEU A 216 3.33 -1.29 6.09
N SER A 217 2.30 -1.13 5.25
CA SER A 217 1.20 -0.23 5.58
C SER A 217 0.64 -0.60 6.95
N THR A 218 0.32 0.40 7.78
CA THR A 218 -0.29 0.19 9.09
C THR A 218 -1.51 -0.72 8.99
N GLY A 219 -2.31 -0.58 7.93
CA GLY A 219 -3.46 -1.46 7.67
C GLY A 219 -3.05 -2.93 7.50
N SER A 220 -2.00 -3.20 6.73
CA SER A 220 -1.49 -4.57 6.54
C SER A 220 -0.95 -5.16 7.84
N ILE A 221 -0.27 -4.36 8.68
CA ILE A 221 0.22 -4.80 9.99
C ILE A 221 -0.96 -5.20 10.88
N LEU A 222 -2.01 -4.37 10.94
CA LEU A 222 -3.21 -4.66 11.74
C LEU A 222 -3.90 -5.95 11.28
N VAL A 223 -4.03 -6.17 9.97
CA VAL A 223 -4.62 -7.39 9.42
C VAL A 223 -3.78 -8.63 9.79
N ILE A 224 -2.45 -8.55 9.65
CA ILE A 224 -1.55 -9.65 10.02
C ILE A 224 -1.68 -9.98 11.51
N LEU A 225 -1.69 -8.97 12.38
CA LEU A 225 -1.86 -9.17 13.82
C LEU A 225 -3.21 -9.83 14.13
N LEU A 226 -4.30 -9.35 13.52
CA LEU A 226 -5.64 -9.93 13.69
C LEU A 226 -5.65 -11.43 13.35
N PHE A 227 -5.06 -11.82 12.21
CA PHE A 227 -5.00 -13.24 11.81
C PHE A 227 -4.16 -14.08 12.77
N VAL A 228 -2.99 -13.58 13.22
CA VAL A 228 -2.12 -14.30 14.15
C VAL A 228 -2.82 -14.52 15.49
N PHE A 229 -3.41 -13.47 16.07
CA PHE A 229 -4.11 -13.58 17.36
C PHE A 229 -5.36 -14.46 17.26
N THR A 230 -6.12 -14.34 16.17
CA THR A 230 -7.29 -15.19 15.91
C THR A 230 -6.88 -16.66 15.80
N GLY A 231 -5.78 -16.96 15.09
CA GLY A 231 -5.25 -18.31 14.97
C GLY A 231 -4.84 -18.91 16.31
N ILE A 232 -4.12 -18.15 17.14
CA ILE A 232 -3.74 -18.57 18.50
C ILE A 232 -4.99 -18.85 19.34
N TYR A 233 -5.98 -17.95 19.32
CA TYR A 233 -7.24 -18.08 20.04
C TYR A 233 -7.99 -19.37 19.67
N PHE A 234 -8.15 -19.65 18.36
CA PHE A 234 -8.80 -20.88 17.90
C PHE A 234 -8.01 -22.12 18.30
N ALA A 235 -6.68 -22.11 18.14
CA ALA A 235 -5.84 -23.26 18.47
C ALA A 235 -5.88 -23.58 19.97
N SER A 236 -5.61 -22.60 20.84
CA SER A 236 -5.61 -22.81 22.29
C SER A 236 -7.01 -23.08 22.84
N GLY A 237 -8.03 -22.40 22.30
CA GLY A 237 -9.42 -22.60 22.73
C GLY A 237 -9.96 -23.97 22.33
N ALA A 238 -9.70 -24.41 21.09
CA ALA A 238 -10.07 -25.75 20.64
C ALA A 238 -9.36 -26.84 21.45
N LEU A 239 -8.08 -26.63 21.78
CA LEU A 239 -7.30 -27.54 22.61
C LEU A 239 -7.91 -27.68 24.01
N ALA A 240 -8.25 -26.56 24.63
CA ALA A 240 -8.87 -26.51 25.95
C ALA A 240 -10.25 -27.18 25.95
N LEU A 241 -11.10 -26.87 24.96
CA LEU A 241 -12.44 -27.47 24.82
C LEU A 241 -12.36 -28.98 24.60
N ARG A 242 -11.39 -29.43 23.80
CA ARG A 242 -11.17 -30.86 23.54
C ARG A 242 -10.72 -31.61 24.78
N PHE A 243 -9.71 -31.12 25.49
CA PHE A 243 -9.10 -31.87 26.60
C PHE A 243 -9.81 -31.70 27.93
N LEU A 244 -10.37 -30.52 28.20
CA LEU A 244 -11.03 -30.25 29.48
C LEU A 244 -12.51 -30.63 29.45
N ARG A 245 -13.17 -30.48 28.29
CA ARG A 245 -14.62 -30.72 28.16
C ARG A 245 -14.98 -31.90 27.27
N GLY A 246 -14.01 -32.52 26.60
CA GLY A 246 -14.29 -33.63 25.69
C GLY A 246 -15.09 -33.23 24.44
N ALA A 247 -15.14 -31.93 24.12
CA ALA A 247 -15.94 -31.42 23.01
C ALA A 247 -15.46 -31.98 21.66
N VAL A 248 -16.40 -32.17 20.72
CA VAL A 248 -16.15 -32.73 19.39
C VAL A 248 -16.98 -32.01 18.33
N GLY A 249 -16.46 -31.93 17.11
CA GLY A 249 -17.16 -31.27 16.00
C GLY A 249 -17.17 -29.74 16.12
N LEU A 250 -18.35 -29.12 15.90
CA LEU A 250 -18.51 -27.66 15.89
C LEU A 250 -18.35 -27.01 17.27
N GLU A 251 -18.55 -27.79 18.34
CA GLU A 251 -18.35 -27.34 19.72
C GLU A 251 -16.88 -27.05 20.05
N LEU A 252 -15.95 -27.45 19.18
CA LEU A 252 -14.53 -27.13 19.31
C LEU A 252 -14.20 -25.67 18.98
N ILE A 253 -15.13 -24.96 18.32
CA ILE A 253 -14.97 -23.56 17.93
C ILE A 253 -15.29 -22.68 19.14
N PRO A 254 -14.31 -22.00 19.75
CA PRO A 254 -14.56 -21.20 20.94
C PRO A 254 -15.40 -19.96 20.58
N ASN A 255 -16.53 -19.77 21.28
CA ASN A 255 -17.52 -18.70 21.03
C ASN A 255 -18.08 -18.73 19.60
N TYR A 256 -18.53 -19.90 19.14
CA TYR A 256 -19.06 -20.11 17.78
C TYR A 256 -20.06 -19.06 17.32
N GLU A 257 -21.05 -18.70 18.14
CA GLU A 257 -22.10 -17.73 17.80
C GLU A 257 -21.53 -16.36 17.38
N PHE A 258 -20.51 -15.87 18.10
CA PHE A 258 -19.84 -14.63 17.73
C PHE A 258 -19.17 -14.73 16.36
N TRP A 259 -18.50 -15.85 16.09
CA TRP A 259 -17.76 -16.03 14.84
C TRP A 259 -18.67 -16.34 13.64
N SER A 260 -19.84 -16.94 13.85
CA SER A 260 -20.85 -17.13 12.81
C SER A 260 -21.48 -15.80 12.37
N ASP A 261 -21.59 -14.84 13.29
CA ASP A 261 -22.21 -13.54 13.02
C ASP A 261 -21.23 -12.51 12.44
N LEU A 262 -19.92 -12.73 12.63
CA LEU A 262 -18.85 -11.84 12.18
C LEU A 262 -18.93 -11.45 10.69
N PRO A 263 -19.21 -12.35 9.72
CA PRO A 263 -19.31 -11.98 8.31
C PRO A 263 -20.46 -10.98 8.03
N GLY A 264 -21.56 -11.10 8.76
CA GLY A 264 -22.68 -10.15 8.70
C GLY A 264 -22.26 -8.77 9.22
N LEU A 265 -21.63 -8.74 10.39
CA LEU A 265 -21.10 -7.51 11.00
C LEU A 265 -20.07 -6.80 10.10
N VAL A 266 -19.19 -7.55 9.42
CA VAL A 266 -18.21 -6.98 8.48
C VAL A 266 -18.91 -6.37 7.26
N ARG A 267 -19.91 -7.06 6.70
CA ARG A 267 -20.70 -6.55 5.56
C ARG A 267 -21.40 -5.23 5.93
N ASP A 268 -21.98 -5.16 7.12
CA ASP A 268 -22.66 -3.96 7.61
C ASP A 268 -21.65 -2.81 7.82
N GLY A 269 -20.49 -3.12 8.37
CA GLY A 269 -19.39 -2.15 8.52
C GLY A 269 -18.88 -1.59 7.19
N VAL A 270 -18.67 -2.44 6.19
CA VAL A 270 -18.25 -2.01 4.83
C VAL A 270 -19.33 -1.17 4.16
N THR A 271 -20.59 -1.56 4.30
CA THR A 271 -21.71 -0.78 3.76
C THR A 271 -21.78 0.59 4.40
N PHE A 272 -21.57 0.68 5.72
CA PHE A 272 -21.53 1.94 6.46
C PHE A 272 -20.36 2.84 6.02
N THR A 273 -19.16 2.30 5.82
CA THR A 273 -18.00 3.10 5.40
C THR A 273 -18.13 3.60 3.96
N LEU A 274 -18.65 2.78 3.05
CA LEU A 274 -18.84 3.14 1.64
C LEU A 274 -20.03 4.08 1.41
N SER A 275 -21.06 4.04 2.28
CA SER A 275 -22.23 4.92 2.16
C SER A 275 -21.99 6.34 2.67
N GLY A 276 -20.81 6.63 3.24
CA GLY A 276 -20.28 7.99 3.41
C GLY A 276 -21.29 8.99 3.96
N CYS A 277 -21.84 8.75 5.14
CA CYS A 277 -22.82 9.64 5.80
C CYS A 277 -23.99 10.10 4.90
N SER A 278 -24.39 9.33 3.89
CA SER A 278 -25.70 9.55 3.28
C SER A 278 -26.75 9.27 4.35
N PRO A 279 -27.68 10.20 4.63
CA PRO A 279 -28.73 9.97 5.61
C PRO A 279 -29.61 8.84 5.07
N VAL A 280 -29.42 7.64 5.60
CA VAL A 280 -30.29 6.51 5.32
C VAL A 280 -31.63 6.84 5.98
N SER A 281 -32.60 7.25 5.16
CA SER A 281 -34.00 7.34 5.57
C SER A 281 -34.46 5.93 5.92
N TYR A 282 -34.50 5.62 7.23
CA TYR A 282 -35.19 4.42 7.70
C TYR A 282 -36.69 4.62 7.48
N GLU A 283 -37.20 4.15 6.33
CA GLU A 283 -38.62 3.90 6.19
C GLU A 283 -38.98 2.72 7.08
N ARG A 284 -39.78 3.03 8.09
CA ARG A 284 -40.26 2.11 9.12
C ARG A 284 -41.22 1.12 8.45
N ILE A 285 -40.90 -0.17 8.45
CA ILE A 285 -41.86 -1.26 8.21
C ILE A 285 -42.00 -2.03 9.51
#